data_AF-A0AA43GVF6-F1
#
_entry.id   AF-A0AA43GVF6-F1
#
_cell.length_a   1.000
_cell.length_b   1.000
_cell.length_c   1.000
_cell.angle_alpha   90.00
_cell.angle_beta   90.00
_cell.angle_gamma   90.00
#
_symmetry.space_group_name_H-M   'P 1'
#
loop_
_entity.id
_entity.type
_entity.pdbx_description
1 polymer ?
#
loop_
_entity_poly.entity_id
_entity_poly.type
_entity_poly.pdbx_seq_one_letter_code
_entity_poly.pdbx_strand_id
1 'polypeptide(L)' 'MIINSFPKIVKDILRPLPKNDYPVLNSRLYVECWLAYALDNSL' A
#
# COMPACT_ATOMS: atom_id res chain seq x y z
N MET A 1 -15.30 -4.02 17.50
CA MET A 1 -14.62 -4.42 16.26
C MET A 1 -14.07 -3.16 15.60
N ILE A 2 -12.75 -2.98 15.57
CA ILE A 2 -12.16 -1.80 14.91
C ILE A 2 -12.29 -2.04 13.40
N ILE A 3 -13.33 -1.48 12.79
CA ILE A 3 -13.43 -1.41 11.33
C ILE A 3 -12.48 -0.29 10.90
N ASN A 4 -11.20 -0.60 10.76
CA ASN A 4 -10.30 0.33 10.09
C ASN A 4 -10.76 0.40 8.63
N SER A 5 -11.16 1.59 8.17
CA SER A 5 -11.50 1.77 6.76
C SER A 5 -10.30 1.40 5.90
N PHE A 6 -10.55 0.76 4.76
CA PHE A 6 -9.48 0.33 3.85
C PHE A 6 -8.42 1.43 3.56
N PRO A 7 -8.78 2.70 3.34
CA PRO A 7 -7.80 3.78 3.17
C PRO A 7 -6.88 4.01 4.37
N LYS A 8 -7.36 3.73 5.59
CA LYS A 8 -6.56 3.87 6.81
C LYS A 8 -5.52 2.76 6.91
N ILE A 9 -5.90 1.53 6.58
CA ILE A 9 -4.99 0.37 6.54
C ILE A 9 -3.88 0.63 5.51
N VAL A 10 -4.24 1.07 4.30
CA VAL A 10 -3.26 1.41 3.25
C VAL A 10 -2.32 2.51 3.72
N LYS A 11 -2.83 3.57 4.35
CA LYS A 11 -1.99 4.66 4.88
C LYS A 11 -1.02 4.17 5.95
N ASP A 12 -1.46 3.29 6.85
CA ASP A 12 -0.61 2.77 7.92
C ASP A 12 0.49 1.84 7.37
N ILE A 13 0.18 1.01 6.36
CA ILE A 13 1.16 0.14 5.67
C ILE A 13 2.19 0.97 4.88
N LEU A 14 1.75 2.05 4.21
CA LEU A 14 2.62 2.88 3.39
C LEU A 14 3.39 3.95 4.19
N ARG A 15 3.02 4.18 5.46
CA ARG A 15 3.68 5.16 6.35
C ARG A 15 5.17 4.89 6.62
N PRO A 16 5.63 3.65 6.88
CA PRO A 16 7.05 3.37 7.10
C PRO A 16 7.88 3.38 5.82
N LEU A 17 7.25 3.39 4.63
CA LEU A 17 7.98 3.36 3.37
C LEU A 17 8.67 4.70 3.08
N PRO A 18 9.89 4.67 2.54
CA PRO A 18 10.62 5.88 2.19
C PRO A 18 9.83 6.71 1.17
N LYS A 19 9.65 8.00 1.45
CA LYS A 19 9.04 8.95 0.50
C LYS A 19 9.98 9.29 -0.66
N ASN A 20 11.28 9.20 -0.41
CA ASN A 20 12.32 9.48 -1.37
C ASN A 20 13.19 8.23 -1.44
N ASP A 21 12.73 7.32 -2.28
CA ASP A 21 13.34 6.01 -2.45
C ASP A 21 14.47 6.09 -3.50
N TYR A 22 15.26 5.03 -3.65
CA TYR A 22 16.28 5.01 -4.71
C TYR A 22 15.61 5.19 -6.07
N PRO A 23 16.18 5.95 -7.05
CA PRO A 23 15.49 6.23 -8.32
C PRO A 23 15.03 5.00 -9.11
N VAL A 24 15.71 3.86 -8.91
CA VAL A 24 15.41 2.54 -9.50
C VAL A 24 14.40 1.71 -8.70
N LEU A 25 14.13 2.09 -7.46
CA LEU A 25 13.23 1.41 -6.53
C LEU A 25 12.11 2.38 -6.14
N ASN A 26 10.89 2.13 -6.61
CA ASN A 26 9.73 2.82 -6.10
C ASN A 26 8.96 1.85 -5.18
N SER A 27 9.48 1.64 -3.96
CA SER A 27 8.92 0.67 -3.02
C SER A 27 7.47 1.01 -2.65
N ARG A 28 7.14 2.31 -2.60
CA ARG A 28 5.76 2.78 -2.41
C ARG A 28 4.86 2.30 -3.55
N LEU A 29 5.24 2.55 -4.80
CA LEU A 29 4.46 2.12 -5.97
C LEU A 29 4.34 0.59 -6.02
N TYR A 30 5.40 -0.14 -5.72
CA TYR A 30 5.37 -1.60 -5.65
C TYR A 30 4.32 -2.10 -4.65
N VAL A 31 4.33 -1.57 -3.42
CA VAL A 31 3.39 -1.98 -2.37
C VAL A 31 1.95 -1.53 -2.69
N GLU A 32 1.77 -0.35 -3.30
CA GLU A 32 0.46 0.12 -3.78
C GLU A 32 -0.12 -0.83 -4.83
N CYS A 33 0.66 -1.25 -5.83
CA CYS A 33 0.23 -2.23 -6.84
C CYS A 33 -0.07 -3.59 -6.23
N TRP A 34 0.79 -4.08 -5.32
CA TRP A 34 0.57 -5.37 -4.64
C TRP A 34 -0.72 -5.36 -3.79
N LEU A 35 -0.98 -4.27 -3.06
CA LEU A 35 -2.22 -4.11 -2.28
C LEU A 35 -3.45 -4.09 -3.18
N ALA A 36 -3.40 -3.37 -4.31
CA ALA A 36 -4.50 -3.33 -5.27
C ALA A 36 -4.81 -4.74 -5.81
N TYR A 37 -3.78 -5.50 -6.19
CA TYR A 37 -3.94 -6.88 -6.65
C TYR A 37 -4.46 -7.82 -5.56
N ALA A 38 -3.88 -7.79 -4.35
CA ALA A 38 -4.25 -8.69 -3.26
C ALA A 38 -5.69 -8.49 -2.76
N LEU A 39 -6.25 -7.30 -3.00
CA LEU A 39 -7.60 -6.93 -2.57
C LEU A 39 -8.60 -6.88 -3.73
N ASP A 40 -8.12 -7.08 -4.94
CA ASP A 40 -8.98 -7.29 -6.08
C ASP A 40 -9.73 -8.61 -5.88
N ASN A 41 -11.03 -8.49 -5.60
CA ASN A 41 -11.94 -9.61 -5.46
C ASN A 41 -12.78 -9.80 -6.73
N SER A 42 -12.36 -9.22 -7.87
CA SER A 42 -13.01 -9.48 -9.14
C SER A 42 -12.73 -10.93 -9.57
N LEU A 43 -13.71 -11.79 -9.30
CA LEU A 43 -13.94 -13.09 -9.95
C LEU A 43 -15.33 -13.07 -10.57
#